data_AF-A0A833DC12-F1
#
_entry.id   AF-A0A833DC12-F1
#
_cell.length_a   1.000
_cell.length_b   1.000
_cell.length_c   1.000
_cell.angle_alpha   90.00
_cell.angle_beta   90.00
_cell.angle_gamma   90.00
#
_symmetry.space_group_name_H-M   'P 1'
#
loop_
_entity.id
_entity.type
_entity.pdbx_description
1 polymer ?
#
loop_
_entity_poly.entity_id
_entity_poly.type
_entity_poly.pdbx_seq_one_letter_code
_entity_poly.pdbx_strand_id
1 'polypeptide(L)'
;MKTREEMVNELFKIKIPAGLINYIAKKERSVLGAGTMNSLSKMNDQAIRSLYSAIIDDKEERDDYLLIRTTMWLVSKFQSAKISIDHPVPNIGDFRIVCLNEDDDILVVVDCKMNQYEWNQIDEFISKLRILKERETKLTNAFVVSRNTDASEIVNKLKDVQGMDSDGTFVTKEKKGLGGLVGGKPNKINFSMLIEKSKENHEKVFP
;
A
#
# COMPACT_ATOMS: atom_id res chain seq x y z
N MET A 1 6.44 -18.12 -25.56
CA MET A 1 6.78 -17.01 -24.65
C MET A 1 6.43 -15.72 -25.36
N LYS A 2 5.69 -14.79 -24.74
CA LYS A 2 5.34 -13.51 -25.39
C LYS A 2 6.58 -12.65 -25.62
N THR A 3 6.57 -11.91 -26.70
CA THR A 3 7.55 -10.86 -27.01
C THR A 3 7.36 -9.66 -26.09
N ARG A 4 8.40 -8.84 -25.96
CA ARG A 4 8.32 -7.60 -25.18
C ARG A 4 7.25 -6.65 -25.69
N GLU A 5 7.09 -6.54 -27.01
CA GLU A 5 6.10 -5.66 -27.63
C GLU A 5 4.67 -6.11 -27.33
N GLU A 6 4.39 -7.41 -27.41
CA GLU A 6 3.09 -7.97 -27.01
C GLU A 6 2.78 -7.68 -25.53
N MET A 7 3.77 -7.87 -24.64
CA MET A 7 3.60 -7.57 -23.21
C MET A 7 3.32 -6.07 -22.96
N VAL A 8 4.03 -5.17 -23.64
CA VAL A 8 3.79 -3.72 -23.55
C VAL A 8 2.38 -3.37 -24.03
N ASN A 9 1.94 -3.93 -25.16
CA ASN A 9 0.61 -3.66 -25.72
C ASN A 9 -0.52 -4.13 -24.80
N GLU A 10 -0.31 -5.20 -24.03
CA GLU A 10 -1.29 -5.65 -23.04
C GLU A 10 -1.23 -4.82 -21.75
N LEU A 11 -0.04 -4.52 -21.25
CA LEU A 11 0.13 -3.64 -20.08
C LEU A 11 -0.45 -2.25 -20.31
N PHE A 12 -0.37 -1.72 -21.54
CA PHE A 12 -0.93 -0.41 -21.88
C PHE A 12 -2.47 -0.38 -21.76
N LYS A 13 -3.15 -1.52 -21.95
CA LYS A 13 -4.61 -1.61 -21.75
C LYS A 13 -4.98 -1.59 -20.28
N ILE A 14 -4.03 -1.88 -19.39
CA ILE A 14 -4.19 -1.77 -17.95
C ILE A 14 -3.88 -0.33 -17.52
N LYS A 15 -4.76 0.29 -16.74
CA LYS A 15 -4.51 1.60 -16.13
C LYS A 15 -3.52 1.50 -14.97
N ILE A 16 -2.24 1.26 -15.29
CA ILE A 16 -1.16 1.17 -14.29
C ILE A 16 -0.82 2.59 -13.80
N PRO A 17 -0.81 2.84 -12.48
CA PRO A 17 -0.51 4.16 -11.95
C PRO A 17 0.95 4.55 -12.23
N ALA A 18 1.17 5.82 -12.56
CA ALA A 18 2.50 6.32 -12.93
C ALA A 18 3.54 6.12 -11.82
N GLY A 19 3.14 6.24 -10.55
CA GLY A 19 4.03 5.96 -9.41
C GLY A 19 4.59 4.54 -9.41
N LEU A 20 3.78 3.55 -9.80
CA LEU A 20 4.23 2.15 -9.92
C LEU A 20 5.19 1.94 -11.08
N ILE A 21 4.90 2.55 -12.23
CA ILE A 21 5.79 2.51 -13.40
C ILE A 21 7.15 3.11 -13.04
N ASN A 22 7.16 4.28 -12.39
CA ASN A 22 8.38 4.96 -11.97
C ASN A 22 9.19 4.11 -10.98
N TYR A 23 8.51 3.50 -10.00
CA TYR A 23 9.15 2.62 -9.03
C TYR A 23 9.85 1.43 -9.70
N ILE A 24 9.12 0.69 -10.55
CA ILE A 24 9.68 -0.49 -11.23
C ILE A 24 10.79 -0.08 -12.20
N ALA A 25 10.63 1.04 -12.92
CA ALA A 25 11.68 1.52 -13.79
C ALA A 25 12.96 1.87 -13.00
N LYS A 26 12.85 2.58 -11.88
CA LYS A 26 14.01 2.88 -11.01
C LYS A 26 14.66 1.60 -10.48
N LYS A 27 13.87 0.67 -9.96
CA LYS A 27 14.35 -0.59 -9.39
C LYS A 27 15.13 -1.41 -10.41
N GLU A 28 14.58 -1.56 -11.60
CA GLU A 28 15.16 -2.37 -12.68
C GLU A 28 16.14 -1.56 -13.56
N ARG A 29 16.55 -0.35 -13.12
CA ARG A 29 17.50 0.55 -13.81
C ARG A 29 17.12 0.83 -15.26
N SER A 30 15.85 1.15 -15.44
CA SER A 30 15.20 1.31 -16.73
C SER A 30 14.95 2.79 -17.06
N VAL A 31 14.90 3.10 -18.37
CA VAL A 31 14.58 4.44 -18.87
C VAL A 31 13.08 4.70 -18.81
N LEU A 32 12.69 5.91 -18.46
CA LEU A 32 11.32 6.42 -18.52
C LEU A 32 11.12 7.33 -19.73
N GLY A 33 9.89 7.35 -20.24
CA GLY A 33 9.44 8.26 -21.29
C GLY A 33 8.50 9.32 -20.74
N ALA A 34 8.15 10.29 -21.57
CA ALA A 34 7.09 11.23 -21.23
C ALA A 34 5.73 10.53 -21.34
N GLY A 35 5.04 10.36 -20.20
CA GLY A 35 3.74 9.69 -20.12
C GLY A 35 3.82 8.16 -20.06
N THR A 36 2.73 7.53 -19.61
CA THR A 36 2.65 6.09 -19.32
C THR A 36 3.03 5.20 -20.51
N MET A 37 2.45 5.45 -21.69
CA MET A 37 2.72 4.63 -22.89
C MET A 37 4.19 4.66 -23.27
N ASN A 38 4.78 5.86 -23.34
CA ASN A 38 6.18 6.03 -23.72
C ASN A 38 7.11 5.44 -22.65
N SER A 39 6.75 5.55 -21.37
CA SER A 39 7.49 4.89 -20.28
C SER A 39 7.51 3.38 -20.46
N LEU A 40 6.36 2.73 -20.64
CA LEU A 40 6.31 1.28 -20.88
C LEU A 40 7.12 0.91 -22.14
N SER A 41 6.99 1.66 -23.23
CA SER A 41 7.73 1.39 -24.47
C SER A 41 9.24 1.61 -24.36
N LYS A 42 9.73 2.43 -23.43
CA LYS A 42 11.17 2.64 -23.18
C LYS A 42 11.74 1.75 -22.09
N MET A 43 10.88 1.11 -21.30
CA MET A 43 11.34 0.28 -20.20
C MET A 43 12.09 -0.97 -20.69
N ASN A 44 13.14 -1.38 -19.99
CA ASN A 44 13.88 -2.59 -20.36
C ASN A 44 13.01 -3.85 -20.21
N ASP A 45 13.47 -4.95 -20.82
CA ASP A 45 12.71 -6.21 -20.86
C ASP A 45 12.39 -6.73 -19.45
N GLN A 46 13.35 -6.63 -18.53
CA GLN A 46 13.18 -7.06 -17.14
C GLN A 46 12.04 -6.32 -16.44
N ALA A 47 11.98 -5.00 -16.59
CA ALA A 47 10.95 -4.16 -15.99
C ALA A 47 9.55 -4.46 -16.55
N ILE A 48 9.45 -4.70 -17.86
CA ILE A 48 8.21 -5.13 -18.52
C ILE A 48 7.79 -6.53 -18.04
N ARG A 49 8.71 -7.48 -17.95
CA ARG A 49 8.42 -8.81 -17.43
C ARG A 49 7.98 -8.79 -15.99
N SER A 50 8.56 -7.94 -15.15
CA SER A 50 8.15 -7.76 -13.75
C SER A 50 6.69 -7.31 -13.65
N LEU A 51 6.31 -6.26 -14.38
CA LEU A 51 4.92 -5.78 -14.43
C LEU A 51 3.97 -6.83 -15.01
N TYR A 52 4.32 -7.40 -16.16
CA TYR A 52 3.48 -8.36 -16.88
C TYR A 52 3.24 -9.63 -16.06
N SER A 53 4.30 -10.19 -15.45
CA SER A 53 4.19 -11.40 -14.64
C SER A 53 3.35 -11.19 -13.38
N ALA A 54 3.45 -10.01 -12.76
CA ALA A 54 2.71 -9.70 -11.54
C ALA A 54 1.22 -9.42 -11.80
N ILE A 55 0.90 -8.71 -12.89
CA ILE A 55 -0.45 -8.18 -13.19
C ILE A 55 -1.25 -9.14 -14.08
N ILE A 56 -0.63 -9.70 -15.11
CA ILE A 56 -1.31 -10.52 -16.13
C ILE A 56 -1.17 -12.00 -15.80
N ASP A 57 0.06 -12.52 -15.80
CA ASP A 57 0.31 -13.96 -15.60
C ASP A 57 0.03 -14.45 -14.17
N ASP A 58 -0.09 -13.53 -13.22
CA ASP A 58 -0.35 -13.85 -11.81
C ASP A 58 0.72 -14.76 -11.16
N LYS A 59 2.00 -14.61 -11.55
CA LYS A 59 3.11 -15.37 -10.94
C LYS A 59 3.39 -14.96 -9.50
N GLU A 60 3.71 -15.92 -8.63
CA GLU A 60 3.85 -15.67 -7.20
C GLU A 60 5.27 -15.39 -6.71
N GLU A 61 6.31 -15.60 -7.50
CA GLU A 61 7.66 -15.93 -7.01
C GLU A 61 8.55 -14.74 -6.57
N ARG A 62 8.07 -13.48 -6.60
CA ARG A 62 8.92 -12.30 -6.29
C ARG A 62 8.25 -11.35 -5.31
N ASP A 63 9.03 -10.87 -4.34
CA ASP A 63 8.61 -9.88 -3.33
C ASP A 63 7.92 -8.64 -3.93
N ASP A 64 8.42 -8.16 -5.07
CA ASP A 64 7.84 -6.99 -5.74
C ASP A 64 6.44 -7.23 -6.29
N TYR A 65 6.07 -8.48 -6.53
CA TYR A 65 4.77 -8.81 -7.10
C TYR A 65 3.66 -8.52 -6.11
N LEU A 66 3.90 -8.75 -4.81
CA LEU A 66 2.98 -8.34 -3.76
C LEU A 66 2.75 -6.83 -3.80
N LEU A 67 3.82 -6.04 -3.91
CA LEU A 67 3.73 -4.58 -4.00
C LEU A 67 2.98 -4.12 -5.24
N ILE A 68 3.30 -4.70 -6.41
CA ILE A 68 2.63 -4.40 -7.69
C ILE A 68 1.14 -4.70 -7.57
N ARG A 69 0.76 -5.88 -7.10
CA ARG A 69 -0.65 -6.31 -6.98
C ARG A 69 -1.41 -5.51 -5.95
N THR A 70 -0.81 -5.28 -4.78
CA THR A 70 -1.39 -4.44 -3.72
C THR A 70 -1.65 -3.03 -4.26
N THR A 71 -0.72 -2.48 -5.03
CA THR A 71 -0.91 -1.19 -5.69
C THR A 71 -2.08 -1.21 -6.68
N MET A 72 -2.17 -2.22 -7.55
CA MET A 72 -3.29 -2.35 -8.49
C MET A 72 -4.64 -2.53 -7.78
N TRP A 73 -4.67 -3.32 -6.70
CA TRP A 73 -5.84 -3.49 -5.85
C TRP A 73 -6.28 -2.17 -5.20
N LEU A 74 -5.34 -1.37 -4.68
CA LEU A 74 -5.65 -0.05 -4.11
C LEU A 74 -6.27 0.89 -5.14
N VAL A 75 -5.72 0.93 -6.36
CA VAL A 75 -6.26 1.76 -7.45
C VAL A 75 -7.71 1.36 -7.75
N SER A 76 -8.00 0.06 -7.78
CA SER A 76 -9.36 -0.45 -7.97
C SER A 76 -10.28 -0.13 -6.79
N LYS A 77 -9.81 -0.33 -5.56
CA LYS A 77 -10.61 -0.15 -4.33
C LYS A 77 -10.96 1.32 -4.05
N PHE A 78 -10.01 2.23 -4.27
CA PHE A 78 -10.17 3.65 -3.94
C PHE A 78 -10.43 4.53 -5.16
N GLN A 79 -10.45 3.94 -6.36
CA GLN A 79 -10.69 4.65 -7.63
C GLN A 79 -9.72 5.83 -7.84
N SER A 80 -8.51 5.75 -7.28
CA SER A 80 -7.45 6.75 -7.42
C SER A 80 -6.20 6.14 -8.04
N ALA A 81 -5.69 6.79 -9.09
CA ALA A 81 -4.43 6.41 -9.72
C ALA A 81 -3.21 7.18 -9.17
N LYS A 82 -3.43 8.12 -8.24
CA LYS A 82 -2.35 8.87 -7.57
C LYS A 82 -1.73 8.01 -6.48
N ILE A 83 -0.74 7.22 -6.89
CA ILE A 83 0.03 6.35 -6.01
C ILE A 83 1.46 6.87 -5.89
N SER A 84 1.98 6.89 -4.67
CA SER A 84 3.40 7.07 -4.36
C SER A 84 3.93 5.80 -3.70
N ILE A 85 5.11 5.33 -4.11
CA ILE A 85 5.77 4.15 -3.53
C ILE A 85 7.06 4.61 -2.88
N ASP A 86 7.35 4.07 -1.70
CA ASP A 86 8.41 4.55 -0.81
C ASP A 86 8.28 6.07 -0.58
N HIS A 87 7.07 6.47 -0.17
CA HIS A 87 6.70 7.87 0.01
C HIS A 87 7.36 8.41 1.28
N PRO A 88 8.28 9.39 1.17
CA PRO A 88 8.97 9.92 2.34
C PRO A 88 8.07 10.91 3.08
N VAL A 89 7.89 10.70 4.38
CA VAL A 89 7.21 11.66 5.26
C VAL A 89 8.21 12.30 6.21
N PRO A 90 8.41 13.64 6.15
CA PRO A 90 9.39 14.33 6.97
C PRO A 90 9.22 14.04 8.47
N ASN A 91 10.32 13.67 9.13
CA ASN A 91 10.39 13.34 10.57
C ASN A 91 9.50 12.16 11.02
N ILE A 92 9.03 11.32 10.09
CA ILE A 92 8.30 10.07 10.38
C ILE A 92 9.00 8.88 9.71
N GLY A 93 9.49 9.09 8.49
CA GLY A 93 10.08 8.05 7.64
C GLY A 93 9.16 7.68 6.49
N ASP A 94 9.50 6.60 5.80
CA ASP A 94 8.85 6.24 4.54
C ASP A 94 7.65 5.32 4.77
N PHE A 95 6.61 5.51 3.96
CA PHE A 95 5.48 4.60 3.82
C PHE A 95 5.57 3.87 2.49
N ARG A 96 5.41 2.54 2.53
CA ARG A 96 5.69 1.67 1.38
C ARG A 96 4.82 1.98 0.17
N ILE A 97 3.51 2.12 0.37
CA ILE A 97 2.57 2.58 -0.65
C ILE A 97 1.65 3.63 -0.05
N VAL A 98 1.45 4.74 -0.75
CA VAL A 98 0.53 5.82 -0.37
C VAL A 98 -0.42 6.09 -1.54
N CYS A 99 -1.72 6.13 -1.24
CA CYS A 99 -2.75 6.57 -2.17
C CYS A 99 -3.22 7.97 -1.80
N LEU A 100 -3.18 8.87 -2.78
CA LEU A 100 -3.50 10.28 -2.65
C LEU A 100 -4.85 10.60 -3.30
N ASN A 101 -5.50 11.67 -2.86
CA ASN A 101 -6.63 12.27 -3.58
C ASN A 101 -6.12 13.23 -4.68
N GLU A 102 -7.05 13.86 -5.40
CA GLU A 102 -6.72 14.85 -6.43
C GLU A 102 -6.02 16.10 -5.90
N ASP A 103 -6.20 16.42 -4.61
CA ASP A 103 -5.56 17.55 -3.92
C ASP A 103 -4.19 17.18 -3.31
N ASP A 104 -3.66 15.98 -3.62
CA ASP A 104 -2.42 15.42 -3.08
C ASP A 104 -2.42 15.17 -1.56
N ASP A 105 -3.59 15.13 -0.92
CA ASP A 105 -3.75 14.68 0.47
C ASP A 105 -3.62 13.14 0.56
N ILE A 106 -3.01 12.67 1.65
CA ILE A 106 -2.88 11.23 1.93
C ILE A 106 -4.23 10.65 2.37
N LEU A 107 -4.78 9.72 1.58
CA LEU A 107 -6.01 8.99 1.89
C LEU A 107 -5.73 7.65 2.56
N VAL A 108 -4.74 6.92 2.06
CA VAL A 108 -4.43 5.55 2.45
C VAL A 108 -2.93 5.36 2.52
N VAL A 109 -2.47 4.67 3.57
CA VAL A 109 -1.11 4.16 3.64
C VAL A 109 -1.12 2.65 3.76
N VAL A 110 -0.18 2.00 3.08
CA VAL A 110 -0.04 0.55 3.11
C VAL A 110 1.40 0.19 3.34
N ASP A 111 1.60 -0.79 4.22
CA ASP A 111 2.84 -1.56 4.27
C ASP A 111 2.60 -2.96 3.69
N CYS A 112 3.58 -3.49 2.97
CA CYS A 112 3.48 -4.82 2.38
C CYS A 112 4.79 -5.60 2.46
N LYS A 113 4.69 -6.88 2.86
CA LYS A 113 5.83 -7.78 3.00
C LYS A 113 5.45 -9.20 2.59
N MET A 114 6.20 -9.79 1.65
CA MET A 114 5.92 -11.12 1.12
C MET A 114 5.98 -12.19 2.21
N ASN A 115 7.03 -12.14 3.04
CA ASN A 115 7.23 -13.07 4.15
C ASN A 115 6.42 -12.64 5.39
N GLN A 116 6.48 -13.49 6.42
CA GLN A 116 5.93 -13.19 7.74
C GLN A 116 6.43 -11.85 8.25
N TYR A 117 5.48 -11.03 8.72
CA TYR A 117 5.80 -9.85 9.51
C TYR A 117 6.33 -10.27 10.87
N GLU A 118 7.37 -9.58 11.33
CA GLU A 118 7.70 -9.59 12.75
C GLU A 118 6.86 -8.50 13.44
N TRP A 119 6.52 -8.72 14.72
CA TRP A 119 5.69 -7.76 15.45
C TRP A 119 6.31 -6.36 15.52
N ASN A 120 7.62 -6.26 15.74
CA ASN A 120 8.37 -5.00 15.77
C ASN A 120 8.15 -4.14 14.51
N GLN A 121 7.99 -4.75 13.34
CA GLN A 121 7.76 -4.05 12.07
C GLN A 121 6.34 -3.47 12.00
N ILE A 122 5.35 -4.25 12.46
CA ILE A 122 3.96 -3.79 12.53
C ILE A 122 3.82 -2.68 13.59
N ASP A 123 4.47 -2.85 14.74
CA ASP A 123 4.48 -1.85 15.81
C ASP A 123 5.15 -0.54 15.37
N GLU A 124 6.25 -0.62 14.60
CA GLU A 124 6.89 0.53 13.97
C GLU A 124 5.93 1.23 12.98
N PHE A 125 5.26 0.46 12.11
CA PHE A 125 4.26 0.99 11.18
C PHE A 125 3.11 1.70 11.91
N ILE A 126 2.55 1.09 12.96
CA ILE A 126 1.49 1.66 13.80
C ILE A 126 1.99 2.95 14.49
N SER A 127 3.24 2.97 14.97
CA SER A 127 3.84 4.14 15.59
C SER A 127 3.96 5.32 14.61
N LYS A 128 4.44 5.06 13.38
CA LYS A 128 4.46 6.06 12.30
C LYS A 128 3.05 6.53 11.94
N LEU A 129 2.10 5.60 11.87
CA LEU A 129 0.70 5.87 11.54
C LEU A 129 0.04 6.82 12.54
N ARG A 130 0.32 6.67 13.85
CA ARG A 130 -0.16 7.59 14.88
C ARG A 130 0.24 9.03 14.59
N ILE A 131 1.53 9.25 14.34
CA ILE A 131 2.09 10.57 14.08
C ILE A 131 1.55 11.14 12.77
N LEU A 132 1.48 10.30 11.72
CA LEU A 132 0.99 10.71 10.41
C LEU A 132 -0.46 11.21 10.49
N LYS A 133 -1.33 10.49 11.20
CA LYS A 133 -2.75 10.85 11.29
C LYS A 133 -3.00 12.20 11.95
N GLU A 134 -2.08 12.66 12.80
CA GLU A 134 -2.18 14.00 13.39
C GLU A 134 -1.97 15.11 12.37
N ARG A 135 -1.23 14.83 11.29
CA ARG A 135 -0.90 15.77 10.22
C ARG A 135 -1.87 15.61 9.05
N GLU A 136 -2.28 14.37 8.76
CA GLU A 136 -3.11 13.99 7.62
C GLU A 136 -4.56 13.74 8.03
N THR A 137 -5.36 14.81 8.08
CA THR A 137 -6.77 14.70 8.49
C THR A 137 -7.60 13.84 7.53
N LYS A 138 -7.18 13.73 6.26
CA LYS A 138 -7.82 12.94 5.18
C LYS A 138 -7.42 11.47 5.17
N LEU A 139 -6.41 11.07 5.94
CA LEU A 139 -6.01 9.67 6.08
C LEU A 139 -7.15 8.87 6.72
N THR A 140 -7.75 7.95 5.97
CA THR A 140 -8.93 7.19 6.39
C THR A 140 -8.66 5.71 6.56
N ASN A 141 -7.67 5.17 5.85
CA ASN A 141 -7.36 3.75 5.87
C ASN A 141 -5.87 3.47 6.02
N ALA A 142 -5.54 2.41 6.74
CA ALA A 142 -4.20 1.85 6.79
C ALA A 142 -4.26 0.34 6.59
N PHE A 143 -3.37 -0.20 5.77
CA PHE A 143 -3.31 -1.64 5.53
C PHE A 143 -1.91 -2.19 5.82
N VAL A 144 -1.86 -3.38 6.42
CA VAL A 144 -0.69 -4.25 6.41
C VAL A 144 -1.03 -5.44 5.54
N VAL A 145 -0.22 -5.72 4.51
CA VAL A 145 -0.50 -6.77 3.52
C VAL A 145 0.65 -7.78 3.47
N SER A 146 0.35 -9.06 3.63
CA SER A 146 1.34 -10.14 3.53
C SER A 146 0.83 -11.30 2.69
N ARG A 147 1.71 -12.27 2.35
CA ARG A 147 1.30 -13.60 1.88
C ARG A 147 1.42 -14.68 2.92
N ASN A 148 1.97 -14.37 4.10
CA ASN A 148 2.05 -15.33 5.17
C ASN A 148 0.65 -15.75 5.60
N THR A 149 0.39 -17.06 5.60
CA THR A 149 -0.91 -17.64 5.94
C THR A 149 -1.11 -17.80 7.45
N ASP A 150 -0.04 -17.83 8.24
CA ASP A 150 -0.12 -17.87 9.71
C ASP A 150 0.06 -16.46 10.32
N ALA A 151 -1.05 -15.75 10.47
CA ALA A 151 -1.09 -14.40 11.04
C ALA A 151 -1.59 -14.39 12.50
N SER A 152 -1.85 -15.54 13.11
CA SER A 152 -2.61 -15.66 14.37
C SER A 152 -1.97 -14.89 15.52
N GLU A 153 -0.65 -15.02 15.68
CA GLU A 153 0.10 -14.33 16.74
C GLU A 153 0.05 -12.80 16.56
N ILE A 154 0.25 -12.32 15.34
CA ILE A 154 0.18 -10.88 15.01
C ILE A 154 -1.23 -10.35 15.26
N VAL A 155 -2.26 -11.07 14.81
CA VAL A 155 -3.66 -10.67 14.98
C VAL A 155 -4.02 -10.57 16.46
N ASN A 156 -3.49 -11.46 17.30
CA ASN A 156 -3.70 -11.35 18.75
C ASN A 156 -2.99 -10.11 19.32
N LYS A 157 -1.73 -9.86 18.95
CA LYS A 157 -1.00 -8.65 19.37
C LYS A 157 -1.66 -7.36 18.90
N LEU A 158 -2.26 -7.34 17.70
CA LEU A 158 -3.01 -6.19 17.18
C LEU A 158 -4.20 -5.82 18.07
N LYS A 159 -4.90 -6.79 18.65
CA LYS A 159 -6.04 -6.55 19.57
C LYS A 159 -5.61 -5.88 20.87
N ASP A 160 -4.35 -6.06 21.27
CA ASP A 160 -3.78 -5.47 22.49
C ASP A 160 -3.15 -4.08 22.25
N VAL A 161 -3.14 -3.59 21.00
CA VAL A 161 -2.62 -2.26 20.68
C VAL A 161 -3.53 -1.19 21.27
N GLN A 162 -2.95 -0.25 22.03
CA GLN A 162 -3.71 0.86 22.61
C GLN A 162 -4.49 1.65 21.55
N GLY A 163 -5.81 1.76 21.71
CA GLY A 163 -6.67 2.49 20.77
C GLY A 163 -6.98 1.73 19.48
N MET A 164 -6.60 0.46 19.35
CA MET A 164 -7.09 -0.44 18.31
C MET A 164 -8.34 -1.15 18.82
N ASP A 165 -9.48 -0.93 18.17
CA ASP A 165 -10.72 -1.63 18.47
C ASP A 165 -10.79 -2.97 17.71
N SER A 166 -11.61 -3.90 18.19
CA SER A 166 -11.80 -5.22 17.57
C SER A 166 -12.36 -5.19 16.14
N ASP A 167 -12.92 -4.06 15.73
CA ASP A 167 -13.47 -3.83 14.39
C ASP A 167 -12.47 -3.17 13.42
N GLY A 168 -11.21 -2.98 13.85
CA GLY A 168 -10.17 -2.33 13.05
C GLY A 168 -10.14 -0.81 13.17
N THR A 169 -11.06 -0.22 13.94
CA THR A 169 -11.01 1.22 14.21
C THR A 169 -9.79 1.53 15.07
N PHE A 170 -8.87 2.30 14.52
CA PHE A 170 -7.68 2.76 15.21
C PHE A 170 -7.80 4.23 15.59
N VAL A 171 -7.86 4.51 16.89
CA VAL A 171 -7.95 5.85 17.47
C VAL A 171 -6.57 6.32 17.91
N THR A 172 -6.01 7.33 17.24
CA THR A 172 -4.64 7.79 17.51
C THR A 172 -4.52 8.76 18.67
N LYS A 173 -5.63 9.40 19.09
CA LYS A 173 -5.74 10.23 20.30
C LYS A 173 -6.96 9.84 21.11
N GLU A 174 -6.76 9.49 22.37
CA GLU A 174 -7.85 9.35 23.33
C GLU A 174 -8.54 10.71 23.55
N LYS A 175 -9.87 10.69 23.76
CA LYS A 175 -10.59 11.85 24.29
C LYS A 175 -10.12 12.11 25.72
N LYS A 176 -9.03 12.84 25.91
CA LYS A 176 -8.70 13.41 27.23
C LYS A 176 -9.56 14.65 27.46
N GLY A 177 -10.71 14.45 28.10
CA GLY A 177 -11.54 15.53 28.60
C GLY A 177 -11.00 16.04 29.94
N LEU A 178 -10.39 17.23 29.94
CA LEU A 178 -10.20 18.05 31.14
C LEU A 178 -10.76 19.43 30.81
N GLY A 179 -12.02 19.67 31.18
CA GLY A 179 -12.66 21.00 31.09
C GLY A 179 -13.84 21.17 30.11
N GLY A 180 -14.29 20.12 29.41
CA GLY A 180 -15.64 20.10 28.82
C GLY A 180 -15.95 21.07 27.67
N LEU A 181 -14.98 21.76 27.05
CA LEU A 181 -15.24 22.61 25.88
C LEU A 181 -14.26 22.31 24.73
N VAL A 182 -14.87 21.97 23.59
CA VAL A 182 -14.29 21.58 22.29
C VAL A 182 -13.77 20.13 22.21
N GLY A 183 -14.72 19.19 22.17
CA GLY A 183 -14.47 17.82 21.72
C GLY A 183 -14.11 17.78 20.23
N GLY A 184 -12.81 17.77 19.91
CA GLY A 184 -12.35 17.42 18.57
C GLY A 184 -12.89 16.04 18.15
N LYS A 185 -13.19 15.86 16.87
CA LYS A 185 -13.52 14.53 16.33
C LYS A 185 -12.34 13.60 16.62
N PRO A 186 -12.57 12.37 17.10
CA PRO A 186 -11.47 11.43 17.34
C PRO A 186 -10.69 11.21 16.03
N ASN A 187 -9.37 11.18 16.12
CA ASN A 187 -8.51 10.83 15.00
C ASN A 187 -8.59 9.33 14.75
N LYS A 188 -9.56 8.93 13.91
CA LYS A 188 -9.82 7.54 13.57
C LYS A 188 -9.22 7.15 12.22
N ILE A 189 -8.78 5.91 12.13
CA ILE A 189 -8.32 5.26 10.89
C ILE A 189 -8.93 3.87 10.86
N ASN A 190 -9.38 3.43 9.70
CA ASN A 190 -9.73 2.03 9.48
C ASN A 190 -8.43 1.27 9.18
N PHE A 191 -7.87 0.65 10.20
CA PHE A 191 -6.73 -0.25 10.05
C PHE A 191 -7.24 -1.62 9.61
N SER A 192 -6.52 -2.34 8.75
CA SER A 192 -6.80 -3.77 8.51
C SER A 192 -5.53 -4.52 8.18
N MET A 193 -5.49 -5.81 8.54
CA MET A 193 -4.45 -6.74 8.09
C MET A 193 -5.01 -7.68 7.02
N LEU A 194 -4.32 -7.78 5.90
CA LEU A 194 -4.72 -8.57 4.74
C LEU A 194 -3.68 -9.64 4.40
N ILE A 195 -4.15 -10.80 3.98
CA ILE A 195 -3.35 -11.84 3.35
C ILE A 195 -3.71 -11.89 1.86
N GLU A 196 -2.75 -11.59 0.99
CA GLU A 196 -2.93 -11.79 -0.45
C GLU A 196 -2.85 -13.29 -0.76
N LYS A 197 -3.95 -13.83 -1.31
CA LYS A 197 -4.04 -15.20 -1.81
C LYS A 197 -3.87 -15.28 -3.33
N SER A 198 -4.17 -14.19 -4.03
CA SER A 198 -3.97 -14.01 -5.47
C SER A 198 -4.13 -12.52 -5.83
N LYS A 199 -3.81 -12.12 -7.06
CA LYS A 199 -3.93 -10.71 -7.50
C LYS A 199 -5.31 -10.08 -7.27
N GLU A 200 -6.37 -10.90 -7.21
CA GLU A 200 -7.75 -10.47 -7.00
C GLU A 200 -8.26 -10.74 -5.58
N ASN A 201 -7.56 -11.53 -4.77
CA ASN A 201 -8.02 -11.95 -3.45
C ASN A 201 -7.09 -11.47 -2.34
N HIS A 202 -7.53 -10.44 -1.62
CA HIS A 202 -6.93 -9.97 -0.37
C HIS A 202 -7.86 -10.35 0.78
N GLU A 203 -7.57 -11.49 1.42
CA GLU A 203 -8.33 -11.99 2.57
C GLU A 203 -8.07 -11.09 3.78
N LYS A 204 -9.13 -10.65 4.44
CA LYS A 204 -9.03 -9.82 5.65
C LYS A 204 -8.93 -10.72 6.89
N VAL A 205 -7.77 -10.70 7.55
CA VAL A 205 -7.52 -11.49 8.77
C VAL A 205 -7.60 -10.67 10.06
N PHE A 206 -7.51 -9.35 9.94
CA PHE A 206 -7.91 -8.40 10.97
C PHE A 206 -8.83 -7.35 10.34
N PRO A 207 -10.02 -7.08 10.92
CA PRO A 207 -10.97 -6.08 10.47
C PRO A 207 -10.35 -4.73 10.15
#